data_AF-A0A6L7PGK6-F1
#
_entry.id   AF-A0A6L7PGK6-F1
#
_cell.length_a   1.000
_cell.length_b   1.000
_cell.length_c   1.000
_cell.angle_alpha   90.00
_cell.angle_beta   90.00
_cell.angle_gamma   90.00
#
_symmetry.space_group_name_H-M   'P 1'
#
loop_
_entity.id
_entity.type
_entity.pdbx_description
1 polymer ?
#
loop_
_entity_poly.entity_id
_entity_poly.type
_entity_poly.pdbx_seq_one_letter_code
_entity_poly.pdbx_strand_id
1 'polypeptide(L)'
;MGRELRRVLLDAGFADVQPSGSFGIFGTSEDVAFFHGFVVDWFFQPHIIAAAVQLGLATVEQFDLLRAGVDEWGAEAGAVGALAFGEAIAIRP
;
A
#
# COMPACT_ATOMS: atom_id res chain seq x y z
N MET A 1 -2.79 0.82 -10.41
CA MET A 1 -3.27 1.70 -9.34
C MET A 1 -3.05 3.15 -9.68
N GLY A 2 -1.82 3.68 -9.69
CA GLY A 2 -1.59 5.11 -9.98
C GLY A 2 -1.98 5.53 -11.40
N ARG A 3 -1.84 4.64 -12.39
CA ARG A 3 -2.38 4.89 -13.75
C ARG A 3 -3.90 5.01 -13.78
N GLU A 4 -4.60 4.14 -13.05
CA GLU A 4 -6.07 4.20 -12.95
C GLU A 4 -6.55 5.40 -12.15
N LEU A 5 -5.88 5.72 -11.04
CA LEU A 5 -6.19 6.90 -10.24
C LEU A 5 -6.00 8.18 -11.07
N ARG A 6 -4.92 8.26 -11.84
CA ARG A 6 -4.69 9.35 -12.79
C ARG A 6 -5.82 9.46 -13.81
N ARG A 7 -6.22 8.34 -14.42
CA ARG A 7 -7.33 8.30 -15.39
C ARG A 7 -8.62 8.83 -14.77
N VAL A 8 -9.01 8.31 -13.60
CA VAL A 8 -10.25 8.70 -12.91
C VAL A 8 -10.26 10.19 -12.55
N LEU A 9 -9.13 10.75 -12.10
CA LEU A 9 -9.04 12.17 -11.74
C LEU A 9 -9.10 13.09 -12.98
N LEU A 10 -8.46 12.69 -14.08
CA LEU A 10 -8.57 13.41 -15.36
C LEU A 10 -10.02 13.38 -15.89
N ASP A 11 -10.68 12.22 -15.83
CA ASP A 11 -12.09 12.07 -16.23
C ASP A 11 -13.03 12.94 -15.37
N ALA A 12 -12.66 13.21 -14.12
CA ALA A 12 -13.38 14.09 -13.21
C ALA A 12 -13.07 15.60 -13.40
N GLY A 13 -12.24 15.96 -14.38
CA GLY A 13 -11.93 17.35 -14.73
C GLY A 13 -10.81 18.00 -13.91
N PHE A 14 -10.02 17.21 -13.19
CA PHE A 14 -8.78 17.72 -12.58
C PHE A 14 -7.68 17.88 -13.64
N ALA A 15 -6.82 18.87 -13.44
CA ALA A 15 -5.60 19.09 -14.20
C ALA A 15 -4.36 18.64 -13.38
N ASP A 16 -3.22 18.52 -14.06
CA ASP A 16 -1.90 18.27 -13.46
C ASP A 16 -1.83 17.08 -12.47
N VAL A 17 -2.53 15.99 -12.80
CA VAL A 17 -2.59 14.81 -11.94
C VAL A 17 -1.25 14.05 -11.92
N GLN A 18 -0.62 13.99 -10.74
CA GLN A 18 0.60 13.22 -10.47
C GLN A 18 0.34 12.11 -9.43
N PRO A 19 0.32 10.83 -9.84
CA PRO A 19 0.27 9.71 -8.91
C PRO A 19 1.65 9.43 -8.28
N SER A 20 1.68 8.99 -7.03
CA SER A 20 2.91 8.60 -6.31
C SER A 20 3.50 7.26 -6.79
N GLY A 21 2.70 6.42 -7.45
CA GLY A 21 3.12 5.13 -8.00
C GLY A 21 2.79 4.98 -9.49
N SER A 22 3.66 4.33 -10.25
CA SER A 22 3.47 4.08 -11.69
C SER A 22 2.75 2.77 -12.01
N PHE A 23 2.35 2.02 -10.96
CA PHE A 23 1.87 0.65 -11.02
C PHE A 23 0.53 0.49 -11.77
N GLY A 24 0.41 -0.64 -12.48
CA GLY A 24 -0.83 -1.14 -13.08
C GLY A 24 -1.84 -1.61 -12.03
N ILE A 25 -3.07 -1.95 -12.45
CA ILE A 25 -4.13 -2.49 -11.56
C ILE A 25 -3.83 -3.94 -11.16
N PHE A 26 -3.24 -4.68 -12.08
CA PHE A 26 -2.60 -5.97 -11.83
C PHE A 26 -1.10 -5.71 -11.76
N GLY A 27 -0.43 -6.24 -10.74
CA GLY A 27 1.02 -6.24 -10.70
C GLY A 27 1.57 -7.64 -10.94
N THR A 28 2.87 -7.68 -11.14
CA THR A 28 3.67 -8.89 -11.31
C THR A 28 4.06 -9.47 -9.95
N SER A 29 4.61 -10.68 -9.92
CA SER A 29 5.22 -11.24 -8.70
C SER A 29 6.36 -10.37 -8.15
N GLU A 30 7.05 -9.63 -9.02
CA GLU A 30 8.08 -8.65 -8.61
C GLU A 30 7.44 -7.44 -7.92
N ASP A 31 6.31 -6.95 -8.43
CA ASP A 31 5.54 -5.89 -7.76
C ASP A 31 5.03 -6.37 -6.40
N VAL A 32 4.52 -7.61 -6.29
CA VAL A 32 4.10 -8.21 -5.01
C VAL A 32 5.26 -8.25 -4.02
N ALA A 33 6.44 -8.73 -4.44
CA ALA A 33 7.62 -8.80 -3.58
C ALA A 33 8.08 -7.40 -3.13
N PHE A 34 8.05 -6.41 -4.02
CA PHE A 34 8.35 -5.02 -3.68
C PHE A 34 7.37 -4.46 -2.64
N PHE A 35 6.07 -4.61 -2.84
CA PHE A 35 5.07 -4.11 -1.90
C PHE A 35 5.09 -4.85 -0.56
N HIS A 36 5.30 -6.17 -0.58
CA HIS A 36 5.49 -6.95 0.63
C HIS A 36 6.68 -6.42 1.43
N GLY A 37 7.85 -6.29 0.80
CA GLY A 37 9.05 -5.73 1.44
C GLY A 37 8.80 -4.34 2.01
N PHE A 38 8.16 -3.45 1.25
CA PHE A 38 7.80 -2.13 1.74
C PHE A 38 6.90 -2.16 2.98
N VAL A 39 5.84 -2.99 2.95
CA VAL A 39 4.91 -3.09 4.08
C VAL A 39 5.62 -3.61 5.32
N VAL A 40 6.40 -4.66 5.15
CA VAL A 40 7.23 -5.28 6.18
C VAL A 40 8.23 -4.29 6.78
N ASP A 41 9.02 -3.64 5.93
CA ASP A 41 10.14 -2.81 6.33
C ASP A 41 9.69 -1.47 6.90
N TRP A 42 8.43 -1.08 6.72
CA TRP A 42 7.93 0.18 7.27
C TRP A 42 6.96 -0.02 8.41
N PHE A 43 5.87 -0.78 8.21
CA PHE A 43 4.79 -0.88 9.21
C PHE A 43 5.09 -1.84 10.35
N PHE A 44 6.02 -2.79 10.17
CA PHE A 44 6.42 -3.75 11.20
C PHE A 44 7.76 -3.39 11.87
N GLN A 45 8.23 -2.15 11.66
CA GLN A 45 9.41 -1.68 12.39
C GLN A 45 9.10 -1.60 13.90
N PRO A 46 10.05 -1.97 14.78
CA PRO A 46 9.80 -2.02 16.23
C PRO A 46 9.27 -0.70 16.81
N HIS A 47 9.72 0.44 16.29
CA HIS A 47 9.27 1.75 16.76
C HIS A 47 7.85 2.10 16.32
N ILE A 48 7.39 1.62 15.16
CA ILE A 48 6.01 1.79 14.70
C ILE A 48 5.07 0.91 15.53
N ILE A 49 5.43 -0.36 15.74
CA ILE A 49 4.68 -1.29 16.58
C ILE A 49 4.56 -0.73 18.01
N ALA A 50 5.69 -0.31 18.61
CA ALA A 50 5.70 0.25 19.95
C ALA A 50 4.81 1.49 20.08
N ALA A 51 4.84 2.40 19.09
CA ALA A 51 3.99 3.57 19.08
C ALA A 51 2.49 3.21 18.99
N ALA A 52 2.13 2.27 18.11
CA ALA A 52 0.75 1.82 17.95
C ALA A 52 0.20 1.13 19.23
N VAL A 53 1.02 0.32 19.89
CA VAL A 53 0.68 -0.31 21.17
C VAL A 53 0.54 0.73 22.28
N GLN A 54 1.49 1.67 22.38
CA GLN A 54 1.44 2.74 23.37
C GLN A 54 0.19 3.62 23.24
N LEU A 55 -0.24 3.87 22.00
CA LEU A 55 -1.44 4.65 21.70
C LEU A 55 -2.75 3.85 21.83
N GLY A 56 -2.67 2.54 22.13
CA GLY A 56 -3.83 1.67 22.22
C GLY A 56 -4.54 1.41 20.88
N LEU A 57 -3.83 1.58 19.76
CA LEU A 57 -4.38 1.36 18.41
C LEU A 57 -4.39 -0.13 18.04
N ALA A 58 -3.44 -0.90 18.57
CA ALA A 58 -3.34 -2.34 18.38
C ALA A 58 -2.57 -3.01 19.54
N THR A 59 -2.69 -4.32 19.68
CA THR A 59 -1.82 -5.14 20.56
C THR A 59 -0.65 -5.74 19.78
N VAL A 60 0.33 -6.27 20.51
CA VAL A 60 1.44 -7.02 19.90
C VAL A 60 0.91 -8.25 19.17
N GLU A 61 -0.04 -9.01 19.75
CA GLU A 61 -0.60 -10.18 19.07
C GLU A 61 -1.33 -9.80 17.77
N GLN A 62 -1.98 -8.63 17.72
CA GLN A 62 -2.61 -8.15 16.49
C GLN A 62 -1.58 -7.84 15.40
N PHE A 63 -0.41 -7.30 15.76
CA PHE A 63 0.68 -7.13 14.81
C PHE A 63 1.23 -8.48 14.33
N ASP A 64 1.38 -9.47 15.21
CA ASP A 64 1.84 -10.81 14.80
C ASP A 64 0.86 -11.46 13.80
N LEU A 65 -0.45 -11.32 14.02
CA LEU A 65 -1.49 -11.79 13.11
C LEU A 65 -1.47 -11.05 11.77
N LEU A 66 -1.33 -9.71 11.80
CA LEU A 66 -1.20 -8.91 10.58
C LEU A 66 0.05 -9.29 9.79
N ARG A 67 1.16 -9.56 10.49
CA ARG A 67 2.41 -9.97 9.87
C ARG A 67 2.26 -11.29 9.12
N ALA A 68 1.65 -12.28 9.78
CA ALA A 68 1.38 -13.58 9.18
C ALA A 68 0.52 -13.44 7.92
N GLY A 69 -0.54 -12.62 7.95
CA GLY A 69 -1.38 -12.36 6.78
C GLY A 69 -0.65 -11.69 5.63
N VAL A 70 0.22 -10.70 5.93
CA VAL A 70 1.06 -10.05 4.92
C VAL A 70 2.04 -11.04 4.28
N ASP A 71 2.66 -11.91 5.07
CA ASP A 71 3.57 -12.96 4.56
C ASP A 71 2.84 -13.99 3.69
N GLU A 72 1.63 -14.38 4.06
CA GLU A 72 0.79 -15.28 3.25
C GLU A 72 0.43 -14.64 1.90
N TRP A 73 0.05 -13.36 1.90
CA TRP A 73 -0.23 -12.62 0.67
C TRP A 73 1.01 -12.45 -0.22
N GLY A 74 2.19 -12.26 0.36
CA GLY A 74 3.44 -12.16 -0.40
C GLY A 74 3.74 -13.38 -1.29
N ALA A 75 3.15 -14.54 -0.99
CA ALA A 75 3.28 -15.76 -1.78
C ALA A 75 2.29 -15.84 -2.96
N GLU A 76 1.28 -14.98 -3.01
CA GLU A 76 0.19 -15.03 -3.98
C GLU A 76 0.38 -13.97 -5.09
N ALA A 77 0.45 -14.40 -6.35
CA ALA A 77 0.66 -13.49 -7.48
C ALA A 77 -0.42 -12.39 -7.62
N GLY A 78 -1.63 -12.65 -7.11
CA GLY A 78 -2.76 -11.70 -7.11
C GLY A 78 -2.76 -10.70 -5.94
N ALA A 79 -1.86 -10.82 -4.98
CA ALA A 79 -1.87 -10.04 -3.74
C ALA A 79 -1.55 -8.56 -3.89
N VAL A 80 -1.19 -8.10 -5.09
CA VAL A 80 -0.97 -6.68 -5.39
C VAL A 80 -2.13 -5.82 -4.93
N GLY A 81 -3.38 -6.29 -5.10
CA GLY A 81 -4.56 -5.56 -4.64
C GLY A 81 -4.68 -5.43 -3.11
N ALA A 82 -4.04 -6.32 -2.34
CA ALA A 82 -4.05 -6.29 -0.88
C ALA A 82 -2.87 -5.50 -0.30
N LEU A 83 -1.72 -5.47 -1.00
CA LEU A 83 -0.48 -4.86 -0.51
C LEU A 83 -0.22 -3.46 -1.07
N ALA A 84 -0.74 -3.15 -2.26
CA ALA A 84 -0.49 -1.87 -2.90
C ALA A 84 -1.47 -0.80 -2.41
N PHE A 85 -0.94 0.35 -2.00
CA PHE A 85 -1.69 1.59 -1.82
C PHE A 85 -1.04 2.71 -2.62
N GLY A 86 -1.83 3.71 -3.01
CA GLY A 86 -1.35 4.78 -3.86
C GLY A 86 -2.16 6.05 -3.64
N GLU A 87 -1.48 7.17 -3.85
CA GLU A 87 -2.05 8.50 -3.74
C GLU A 87 -1.77 9.28 -5.03
N ALA A 88 -2.50 10.37 -5.24
CA ALA A 88 -2.24 11.30 -6.32
C ALA A 88 -2.53 12.73 -5.86
N ILE A 89 -1.70 13.66 -6.32
CA ILE A 89 -1.93 15.09 -6.18
C ILE A 89 -2.56 15.57 -7.50
N ALA A 90 -3.61 16.36 -7.40
CA ALA A 90 -4.34 16.89 -8.54
C ALA A 90 -4.82 18.32 -8.25
N ILE A 91 -4.83 19.17 -9.27
CA ILE A 91 -5.28 20.57 -9.16
C ILE A 91 -6.63 20.69 -9.85
N ARG A 92 -7.60 21.28 -9.16
CA ARG A 92 -8.85 21.67 -9.80
C ARG A 92 -8.64 23.06 -10.42
N PRO A 93 -8.85 23.24 -11.73
CA PRO A 93 -8.71 24.54 -12.38
C PRO A 93 -9.71 25.58 -11.83
#